data_AF-A0A9X3XKG3-F1
#
_entry.id   AF-A0A9X3XKG3-F1
#
_cell.length_a   1.000
_cell.length_b   1.000
_cell.length_c   1.000
_cell.angle_alpha   90.00
_cell.angle_beta   90.00
_cell.angle_gamma   90.00
#
_symmetry.space_group_name_H-M   'P 1'
#
loop_
_entity.id
_entity.type
_entity.pdbx_description
1 polymer ?
#
loop_
_entity_poly.entity_id
_entity_poly.type
_entity_poly.pdbx_seq_one_letter_code
_entity_poly.pdbx_strand_id
1 'polypeptide(L)' 'MKVKILKGTSPKKLECEINEFIKDKCIINISHEIVTSNMYDRCVITLVVIILYDEYKNCGYSDLDSILDLKNKKTN' A
#
# COMPACT_ATOMS: atom_id res chain seq x y z
N MET A 1 15.97 -2.89 7.23
CA MET A 1 14.50 -2.95 7.42
C MET A 1 13.92 -1.67 7.99
N LYS A 2 12.93 -1.10 7.30
CA LYS A 2 12.19 0.12 7.67
C LYS A 2 10.70 -0.07 7.37
N VAL A 3 9.86 0.73 8.03
CA VAL A 3 8.41 0.73 7.86
C VAL A 3 7.95 2.09 7.34
N LYS A 4 7.10 2.09 6.31
CA LYS A 4 6.38 3.27 5.82
C LYS A 4 4.89 3.05 5.98
N ILE A 5 4.19 4.04 6.53
CA ILE A 5 2.74 4.03 6.66
C ILE A 5 2.19 5.15 5.78
N LEU A 6 1.31 4.79 4.85
CA LEU A 6 0.56 5.71 3.99
C LEU A 6 -0.92 5.55 4.31
N LYS A 7 -1.67 6.64 4.32
CA LYS A 7 -3.11 6.60 4.61
C LYS A 7 -3.87 7.63 3.80
N GLY A 8 -5.05 7.27 3.34
CA GLY A 8 -5.87 8.16 2.54
C GLY A 8 -7.32 7.73 2.44
N THR A 9 -8.19 8.68 2.15
CA THR A 9 -9.62 8.45 1.87
C THR A 9 -9.90 8.29 0.38
N SER A 10 -8.93 8.62 -0.48
CA SER A 10 -9.01 8.46 -1.94
C SER A 10 -8.11 7.31 -2.39
N PRO A 11 -8.68 6.17 -2.82
CA PRO A 11 -7.89 5.01 -3.25
C PRO A 11 -6.91 5.34 -4.38
N LYS A 12 -7.33 6.11 -5.39
CA LYS A 12 -6.48 6.50 -6.54
C LYS A 12 -5.27 7.32 -6.12
N LYS A 13 -5.45 8.30 -5.23
CA LYS A 13 -4.32 9.12 -4.76
C LYS A 13 -3.34 8.28 -3.95
N LEU A 14 -3.87 7.41 -3.08
CA LEU A 14 -3.06 6.55 -2.25
C LEU A 14 -2.26 5.54 -3.10
N GLU A 15 -2.87 4.98 -4.15
CA GLU A 15 -2.20 4.11 -5.11
C GLU A 15 -1.03 4.81 -5.81
N CYS A 16 -1.21 6.04 -6.28
CA CYS A 16 -0.11 6.84 -6.86
C CYS A 16 1.02 7.05 -5.86
N GLU A 17 0.72 7.43 -4.61
CA GLU A 17 1.73 7.63 -3.56
C GLU A 17 2.49 6.35 -3.22
N ILE A 18 1.78 5.21 -3.19
CA ILE A 18 2.43 3.92 -2.95
C ILE A 18 3.35 3.58 -4.12
N ASN A 19 2.87 3.68 -5.37
CA ASN A 19 3.67 3.39 -6.57
C ASN A 19 4.95 4.23 -6.62
N GLU A 20 4.84 5.54 -6.37
CA GLU A 20 6.01 6.42 -6.30
C GLU A 20 7.00 6.03 -5.20
N PHE A 21 6.50 5.50 -4.08
CA PHE A 21 7.33 5.09 -2.97
C PHE A 21 8.05 3.76 -3.20
N ILE A 22 7.35 2.77 -3.76
CA ILE A 22 7.88 1.39 -3.91
C ILE A 22 8.83 1.22 -5.10
N LYS A 23 8.75 2.11 -6.10
CA LYS A 23 9.46 1.97 -7.39
C LYS A 23 10.98 1.76 -7.28
N ASP A 24 11.60 2.29 -6.22
CA ASP A 24 13.06 2.23 -5.99
C ASP A 24 13.42 1.46 -4.71
N LYS A 25 12.46 0.71 -4.13
CA LYS A 25 12.62 0.06 -2.82
C LYS A 25 12.53 -1.46 -2.91
N CYS A 26 13.34 -2.13 -2.11
CA CYS A 26 13.21 -3.57 -1.90
C CYS A 26 12.05 -3.81 -0.93
N ILE A 27 10.87 -4.15 -1.45
CA ILE A 27 9.68 -4.40 -0.65
C ILE A 27 9.73 -5.80 -0.07
N ILE A 28 9.54 -5.90 1.25
CA ILE A 28 9.50 -7.16 1.99
C ILE A 28 8.06 -7.60 2.20
N ASN A 29 7.17 -6.66 2.56
CA ASN A 29 5.76 -6.93 2.76
C ASN A 29 4.94 -5.66 2.58
N ILE A 30 3.71 -5.81 2.08
CA ILE A 30 2.69 -4.76 2.06
C ILE A 30 1.46 -5.32 2.76
N SER A 31 0.96 -4.60 3.75
CA SER A 31 -0.27 -4.91 4.46
C SER A 31 -1.20 -3.71 4.43
N HIS A 32 -2.49 -3.94 4.55
CA HIS A 32 -3.48 -2.87 4.54
C HIS A 32 -4.55 -3.10 5.59
N GLU A 33 -5.11 -2.00 6.07
CA GLU A 33 -6.22 -1.99 7.02
C GLU A 33 -7.20 -0.88 6.63
N ILE A 34 -8.49 -1.16 6.74
CA ILE A 34 -9.54 -0.16 6.55
C ILE A 34 -9.97 0.31 7.93
N VAL A 35 -9.73 1.59 8.19
CA VAL A 35 -10.10 2.23 9.45
C VAL A 35 -11.33 3.09 9.20
N THR A 36 -12.41 2.79 9.92
CA THR A 36 -13.63 3.59 9.93
C THR A 36 -13.66 4.46 11.18
N SER A 37 -13.76 5.77 10.99
CA SER A 37 -13.91 6.72 12.10
C SER A 37 -15.22 7.48 11.97
N ASN A 38 -16.02 7.47 13.03
CA ASN A 38 -17.24 8.26 13.12
C ASN A 38 -16.90 9.61 13.76
N MET A 39 -17.10 10.69 13.02
CA MET A 39 -16.96 12.06 13.53
C MET A 39 -18.24 12.84 13.26
N TYR A 40 -18.91 13.28 14.33
CA TYR A 40 -20.04 14.23 14.29
C TYR A 40 -21.03 13.92 13.13
N ASP A 41 -21.57 12.70 13.11
CA ASP A 41 -22.50 12.13 12.11
C ASP A 41 -21.95 11.78 10.72
N ARG A 42 -20.63 11.86 10.51
CA ARG A 42 -19.97 11.41 9.28
C ARG A 42 -19.12 10.17 9.53
N CYS A 43 -19.34 9.14 8.71
CA CYS A 43 -18.45 7.99 8.62
C CYS A 43 -17.33 8.31 7.61
N VAL A 44 -16.10 8.37 8.09
CA VAL A 44 -14.91 8.53 7.24
C VAL A 44 -14.21 7.18 7.16
N ILE A 45 -14.08 6.67 5.94
CA ILE A 45 -13.35 5.44 5.64
C ILE A 45 -11.94 5.84 5.21
N THR A 46 -10.93 5.37 5.93
CA THR A 46 -9.52 5.59 5.62
C THR A 46 -8.86 4.26 5.31
N LEU A 47 -8.25 4.14 4.13
CA LEU A 47 -7.38 3.03 3.80
C LEU A 47 -5.98 3.35 4.34
N VAL A 48 -5.45 2.47 5.18
CA VAL A 48 -4.09 2.53 5.72
C VAL A 48 -3.27 1.42 5.07
N VAL A 49 -2.12 1.76 4.52
CA VAL A 49 -1.17 0.82 3.90
C VAL A 49 0.15 0.89 4.65
N ILE A 50 0.62 -0.27 5.07
CA ILE A 50 1.85 -0.47 5.85
C ILE A 50 2.83 -1.22 4.95
N ILE A 51 3.96 -0.60 4.64
CA ILE A 51 4.97 -1.12 3.73
C ILE A 51 6.24 -1.39 4.53
N LEU A 52 6.64 -2.65 4.59
CA LEU A 52 7.91 -3.10 5.14
C LEU A 52 8.91 -3.20 3.98
N TYR A 53 10.04 -2.50 4.09
CA TYR A 53 11.03 -2.41 3.01
C TYR A 53 12.45 -2.39 3.55
N ASP A 54 13.43 -2.63 2.67
CA ASP A 54 14.83 -2.37 2.93
C ASP A 54 15.43 -1.30 2.01
N GLU A 55 16.54 -0.70 2.44
CA GLU A 55 17.21 0.40 1.73
C GLU A 55 18.34 -0.05 0.80
N TYR A 56 18.50 -1.36 0.57
CA TYR A 56 19.43 -1.85 -0.43
C TYR A 56 19.07 -1.24 -1.79
N LYS A 57 20.06 -0.57 -2.41
CA LYS A 57 19.88 0.12 -3.70
C LYS A 57 19.58 -0.90 -4.80
N ASN A 58 18.65 -0.56 -5.69
CA ASN A 58 18.35 -1.20 -6.97
C ASN A 58 17.67 -2.59 -6.94
N CYS A 59 16.61 -2.75 -6.14
CA CYS A 59 15.70 -3.91 -6.23
C CYS A 59 14.23 -3.50 -6.44
N GLY A 60 14.00 -2.31 -6.98
CA GLY A 60 12.67 -1.70 -7.11
C GLY A 60 11.69 -2.55 -7.91
N TYR A 61 10.47 -2.72 -7.39
CA TYR A 61 9.35 -3.28 -8.12
C TYR A 61 8.77 -2.21 -9.05
N SER A 62 8.49 -2.52 -10.33
CA SER A 62 8.02 -1.49 -11.27
C SER A 62 6.67 -0.90 -10.85
N ASP A 63 5.76 -1.72 -10.34
CA ASP A 63 4.38 -1.36 -10.05
C ASP A 63 3.80 -2.20 -8.89
N LEU A 64 2.81 -1.68 -8.15
CA LEU A 64 2.14 -2.40 -7.06
C LEU A 64 1.51 -3.72 -7.51
N ASP A 65 0.99 -3.75 -8.75
CA ASP A 65 0.44 -4.95 -9.39
C ASP A 65 1.46 -6.08 -9.53
N SER A 66 2.76 -5.77 -9.52
CA SER A 66 3.85 -6.75 -9.57
C SER A 66 4.17 -7.34 -8.19
N ILE A 67 3.71 -6.71 -7.10
CA ILE A 67 3.87 -7.17 -5.72
C ILE A 67 2.60 -7.89 -5.25
N LEU A 68 1.45 -7.35 -5.63
CA LEU A 68 0.15 -7.94 -5.32
C LEU A 68 -0.16 -8.98 -6.40
N ASP A 69 0.07 -10.25 -6.06
CA ASP A 69 -0.46 -11.43 -6.74
C ASP A 69 -2.02 -11.50 -6.67
N LEU A 70 -2.71 -10.36 -6.73
CA LEU A 70 -4.16 -10.19 -6.69
C LEU A 70 -4.86 -10.79 -7.92
N LYS A 71 -4.12 -11.15 -8.98
CA LYS A 71 -4.68 -11.73 -10.21
C LYS A 71 -4.64 -13.26 -10.30
N ASN A 72 -4.05 -13.98 -9.34
CA ASN A 72 -3.94 -15.45 -9.43
C ASN A 72 -4.42 -16.18 -8.18
N LYS A 73 -5.71 -16.03 -7.85
CA LYS A 73 -6.55 -17.19 -7.54
C LYS A 73 -7.86 -17.05 -8.30
N LYS A 74 -7.86 -17.46 -9.57
CA LYS A 74 -9.06 -18.05 -10.17
C LYS A 74 -9.40 -19.23 -9.27
N THR A 75 -10.41 -19.05 -8.43
CA THR A 75 -11.07 -20.12 -7.71
C THR A 75 -11.56 -21.12 -8.76
N ASN A 76 -10.92 -22.30 -8.81
CA ASN A 76 -11.52 -23.49 -9.40
C ASN A 76 -12.76 -23.89 -8.60
#